data_AF-A0A2U3A2R6-F1
#
_entry.id   AF-A0A2U3A2R6-F1
#
_cell.length_a   1.000
_cell.length_b   1.000
_cell.length_c   1.000
_cell.angle_alpha   90.00
_cell.angle_beta   90.00
_cell.angle_gamma   90.00
#
_symmetry.space_group_name_H-M   'P 1'
#
loop_
_entity.id
_entity.type
_entity.pdbx_description
1 polymer ?
#
loop_
_entity_poly.entity_id
_entity_poly.type
_entity_poly.pdbx_seq_one_letter_code
_entity_poly.pdbx_strand_id
1 'polypeptide(L)'
;MSALGIPGSPGGPGTPGDRAARGRAARKRVPRSAHAGRLPAVDRPDPVAVLERQGRDRLPELLPIRYGRMSASPFAFLRGAAAVMAADLAAQPHTGLTVQLCGDAHLLNFGLYASPERALLFDLNDFDETYPGPFEWDVKRLAASVVVAARENGHSDTKAHRAAVAATAAYRTSMRRLAGLGELDVWYERLDADSLLPLVRSTRHRRRARSTLARARRRTSLHALGKLTEVVDGRRRIIQDPPLLEPAGVPDMAALRKIFSDYRSTLSEERRLLLDRYRFVDAARKVVGVGSVGTRCFIVLLTGRDADDPLFLQIKEARKSVLEEHLPSGPYVHPGHRVVAGQRLLQAAGDIFLGWMTGPQGRAFYWRQLRDMKGSAEVAGMSPAELTTYARLCGTALARAHARSGDRIAIAAYLGGGDTFDHAIADFARAYAVQTVTDHTTLAAAIAAGVVAAAPEV
;
A
#
# COMPACT_ATOMS: atom_id res chain seq x y z
N MET A 1 26.93 12.97 -31.81
CA MET A 1 26.81 13.00 -30.33
C MET A 1 25.90 11.84 -29.92
N SER A 2 26.49 10.70 -29.55
CA SER A 2 25.71 9.53 -29.12
C SER A 2 25.10 9.79 -27.74
N ALA A 3 23.81 9.60 -27.61
CA ALA A 3 23.11 9.67 -26.34
C ALA A 3 23.75 8.66 -25.35
N LEU A 4 24.19 9.16 -24.20
CA LEU A 4 24.57 8.37 -23.02
C LEU A 4 23.30 7.71 -22.43
N GLY A 5 22.68 6.80 -23.18
CA GLY A 5 21.52 6.05 -22.73
C GLY A 5 21.95 5.00 -21.73
N ILE A 6 21.64 5.19 -20.45
CA ILE A 6 21.83 4.16 -19.41
C ILE A 6 20.86 3.00 -19.71
N PRO A 7 21.36 1.76 -19.93
CA PRO A 7 20.52 0.59 -20.11
C PRO A 7 19.70 0.31 -18.84
N GLY A 8 18.40 0.06 -18.98
CA GLY A 8 17.55 -0.40 -17.87
C GLY A 8 16.62 0.65 -17.23
N SER A 9 16.55 1.88 -17.74
CA SER A 9 15.57 2.86 -17.25
C SER A 9 14.15 2.51 -17.73
N PRO A 10 13.14 2.41 -16.83
CA PRO A 10 11.76 2.02 -17.16
C PRO A 10 11.02 3.05 -18.05
N GLY A 11 11.63 4.21 -18.32
CA GLY A 11 11.16 5.19 -19.30
C GLY A 11 11.46 4.84 -20.77
N GLY A 12 12.38 3.91 -21.03
CA GLY A 12 12.84 3.47 -22.36
C GLY A 12 13.44 4.58 -23.25
N PRO A 13 14.54 4.33 -23.99
CA PRO A 13 14.97 5.25 -25.03
C PRO A 13 13.89 5.31 -26.13
N GLY A 14 13.51 6.51 -26.55
CA GLY A 14 12.56 6.74 -27.65
C GLY A 14 11.86 8.08 -27.56
N THR A 15 11.43 8.60 -28.71
CA THR A 15 10.62 9.82 -28.77
C THR A 15 9.23 9.57 -28.14
N PRO A 16 8.47 10.61 -27.76
CA PRO A 16 7.07 10.44 -27.37
C PRO A 16 6.24 9.64 -28.39
N GLY A 17 6.55 9.77 -29.69
CA GLY A 17 5.94 9.01 -30.77
C GLY A 17 6.19 7.50 -30.66
N ASP A 18 7.44 7.09 -30.44
CA ASP A 18 7.84 5.68 -30.31
C ASP A 18 7.19 5.03 -29.08
N ARG A 19 7.20 5.75 -27.95
CA ARG A 19 6.57 5.33 -26.69
C ARG A 19 5.06 5.14 -26.87
N ALA A 20 4.40 6.08 -27.55
CA ALA A 20 2.98 5.97 -27.86
C ALA A 20 2.68 4.80 -28.83
N ALA A 21 3.56 4.55 -29.81
CA ALA A 21 3.44 3.41 -30.72
C ALA A 21 3.56 2.07 -29.97
N ARG A 22 4.52 1.96 -29.03
CA ARG A 22 4.66 0.80 -28.13
C ARG A 22 3.38 0.55 -27.32
N GLY A 23 2.80 1.60 -26.76
CA GLY A 23 1.51 1.54 -26.05
C GLY A 23 0.36 1.03 -26.92
N ARG A 24 0.23 1.55 -28.15
CA ARG A 24 -0.78 1.08 -29.11
C ARG A 24 -0.54 -0.37 -29.52
N ALA A 25 0.71 -0.78 -29.72
CA ALA A 25 1.07 -2.14 -30.09
C ALA A 25 0.71 -3.16 -28.98
N ALA A 26 0.78 -2.77 -27.70
CA ALA A 26 0.38 -3.63 -26.59
C ALA A 26 -1.09 -4.09 -26.66
N ARG A 27 -1.97 -3.37 -27.39
CA ARG A 27 -3.36 -3.79 -27.64
C ARG A 27 -3.48 -5.05 -28.48
N LYS A 28 -2.45 -5.38 -29.29
CA LYS A 28 -2.40 -6.64 -30.05
C LYS A 28 -2.13 -7.84 -29.13
N ARG A 29 -1.39 -7.63 -28.03
CA ARG A 29 -1.15 -8.66 -27.01
C ARG A 29 -2.38 -8.83 -26.10
N VAL A 30 -2.85 -7.71 -25.55
CA VAL A 30 -4.04 -7.68 -24.67
C VAL A 30 -4.95 -6.53 -25.08
N PRO A 31 -6.01 -6.81 -25.86
CA PRO A 31 -7.03 -5.81 -26.17
C PRO A 31 -7.66 -5.25 -24.89
N ARG A 32 -8.12 -4.00 -24.92
CA ARG A 32 -8.72 -3.35 -23.73
C ARG A 32 -9.93 -4.12 -23.18
N SER A 33 -10.74 -4.70 -24.06
CA SER A 33 -11.89 -5.53 -23.70
C SER A 33 -11.51 -6.89 -23.09
N ALA A 34 -10.31 -7.41 -23.37
CA ALA A 34 -9.86 -8.70 -22.84
C ALA A 34 -9.66 -8.67 -21.32
N HIS A 35 -9.55 -7.47 -20.71
CA HIS A 35 -9.46 -7.33 -19.26
C HIS A 35 -10.72 -7.76 -18.51
N ALA A 36 -11.88 -7.88 -19.17
CA ALA A 36 -13.12 -8.38 -18.58
C ALA A 36 -13.10 -9.90 -18.31
N GLY A 37 -12.04 -10.59 -18.75
CA GLY A 37 -11.92 -12.04 -18.79
C GLY A 37 -12.00 -12.78 -17.44
N ARG A 38 -12.25 -14.09 -17.57
CA ARG A 38 -12.72 -15.01 -16.52
C ARG A 38 -11.69 -15.34 -15.43
N LEU A 39 -12.23 -15.63 -14.26
CA LEU A 39 -11.60 -16.30 -13.12
C LEU A 39 -12.44 -17.54 -12.78
N PRO A 40 -11.89 -18.54 -12.08
CA PRO A 40 -10.45 -18.83 -11.87
C PRO A 40 -9.87 -19.79 -12.93
N ALA A 41 -8.53 -19.92 -12.96
CA ALA A 41 -7.85 -20.96 -13.73
C ALA A 41 -8.20 -22.36 -13.20
N VAL A 42 -8.12 -23.40 -14.04
CA VAL A 42 -8.47 -24.79 -13.67
C VAL A 42 -7.55 -25.33 -12.55
N ASP A 43 -6.30 -24.91 -12.55
CA ASP A 43 -5.24 -25.26 -11.61
C ASP A 43 -5.03 -24.22 -10.50
N ARG A 44 -6.02 -23.33 -10.28
CA ARG A 44 -5.92 -22.30 -9.25
C ARG A 44 -5.65 -22.91 -7.88
N PRO A 45 -4.59 -22.48 -7.17
CA PRO A 45 -4.30 -22.95 -5.82
C PRO A 45 -5.45 -22.64 -4.85
N ASP A 46 -5.69 -23.55 -3.89
CA ASP A 46 -6.59 -23.28 -2.77
C ASP A 46 -6.15 -22.02 -2.00
N PRO A 47 -7.04 -21.02 -1.80
CA PRO A 47 -6.71 -19.81 -1.06
C PRO A 47 -6.21 -20.09 0.35
N VAL A 48 -6.70 -21.13 1.04
CA VAL A 48 -6.24 -21.46 2.41
C VAL A 48 -4.80 -21.97 2.36
N ALA A 49 -4.48 -22.89 1.45
CA ALA A 49 -3.12 -23.36 1.24
C ALA A 49 -2.13 -22.22 0.89
N VAL A 50 -2.56 -21.21 0.12
CA VAL A 50 -1.75 -20.01 -0.15
C VAL A 50 -1.45 -19.25 1.15
N LEU A 51 -2.47 -19.03 1.99
CA LEU A 51 -2.32 -18.30 3.24
C LEU A 51 -1.45 -19.04 4.26
N GLU A 52 -1.57 -20.37 4.33
CA GLU A 52 -0.72 -21.22 5.17
C GLU A 52 0.75 -21.15 4.75
N ARG A 53 1.04 -21.23 3.44
CA ARG A 53 2.42 -21.03 2.93
C ARG A 53 2.97 -19.67 3.34
N GLN A 54 2.18 -18.60 3.24
CA GLN A 54 2.59 -17.28 3.73
C GLN A 54 2.76 -17.23 5.26
N GLY A 55 2.07 -18.08 6.00
CA GLY A 55 2.11 -18.19 7.45
C GLY A 55 3.40 -18.80 7.99
N ARG A 56 4.11 -19.62 7.20
CA ARG A 56 5.31 -20.36 7.64
C ARG A 56 6.44 -19.46 8.16
N ASP A 57 6.63 -18.27 7.59
CA ASP A 57 7.68 -17.33 8.04
C ASP A 57 7.19 -16.30 9.06
N ARG A 58 5.91 -16.37 9.47
CA ARG A 58 5.28 -15.45 10.43
C ARG A 58 5.43 -15.99 11.85
N LEU A 59 5.21 -15.11 12.83
CA LEU A 59 5.09 -15.45 14.24
C LEU A 59 3.85 -16.35 14.45
N PRO A 60 4.03 -17.64 14.80
CA PRO A 60 2.94 -18.61 14.88
C PRO A 60 1.81 -18.19 15.83
N GLU A 61 2.17 -17.59 16.96
CA GLU A 61 1.26 -17.14 18.01
C GLU A 61 0.31 -16.02 17.53
N LEU A 62 0.65 -15.33 16.44
CA LEU A 62 -0.17 -14.27 15.85
C LEU A 62 -1.00 -14.74 14.65
N LEU A 63 -0.79 -15.97 14.16
CA LEU A 63 -1.58 -16.52 13.04
C LEU A 63 -3.08 -16.59 13.35
N PRO A 64 -3.53 -16.99 14.56
CA PRO A 64 -4.95 -16.96 14.88
C PRO A 64 -5.58 -15.57 14.77
N ILE A 65 -4.86 -14.53 15.17
CA ILE A 65 -5.32 -13.13 15.03
C ILE A 65 -5.40 -12.74 13.55
N ARG A 66 -4.46 -13.20 12.72
CA ARG A 66 -4.49 -12.95 11.27
C ARG A 66 -5.74 -13.55 10.65
N TYR A 67 -6.00 -14.83 10.90
CA TYR A 67 -7.15 -15.52 10.32
C TYR A 67 -8.47 -14.97 10.85
N GLY A 68 -8.57 -14.66 12.15
CA GLY A 68 -9.73 -13.99 12.74
C GLY A 68 -10.05 -12.65 12.09
N ARG A 69 -9.04 -11.79 11.89
CA ARG A 69 -9.22 -10.50 11.18
C ARG A 69 -9.58 -10.69 9.72
N MET A 70 -9.05 -11.71 9.05
CA MET A 70 -9.39 -12.01 7.65
C MET A 70 -10.79 -12.59 7.49
N SER A 71 -11.30 -13.35 8.47
CA SER A 71 -12.63 -13.93 8.44
C SER A 71 -13.75 -12.93 8.78
N ALA A 72 -13.42 -11.77 9.33
CA ALA A 72 -14.41 -10.77 9.76
C ALA A 72 -15.32 -10.28 8.62
N SER A 73 -14.79 -10.12 7.40
CA SER A 73 -15.60 -9.77 6.22
C SER A 73 -14.90 -10.11 4.90
N PRO A 74 -15.61 -10.20 3.77
CA PRO A 74 -14.99 -10.37 2.45
C PRO A 74 -13.99 -9.27 2.10
N PHE A 75 -14.24 -8.02 2.51
CA PHE A 75 -13.28 -6.94 2.30
C PHE A 75 -12.04 -7.09 3.20
N ALA A 76 -12.19 -7.56 4.43
CA ALA A 76 -11.06 -7.88 5.31
C ALA A 76 -10.21 -9.04 4.75
N PHE A 77 -10.87 -10.07 4.19
CA PHE A 77 -10.21 -11.16 3.48
C PHE A 77 -9.39 -10.65 2.29
N LEU A 78 -9.98 -9.85 1.39
CA LEU A 78 -9.30 -9.30 0.21
C LEU A 78 -7.99 -8.56 0.58
N ARG A 79 -8.03 -7.80 1.68
CA ARG A 79 -6.87 -7.08 2.23
C ARG A 79 -5.78 -7.99 2.78
N GLY A 80 -6.14 -9.16 3.30
CA GLY A 80 -5.19 -10.15 3.80
C GLY A 80 -4.67 -11.13 2.74
N ALA A 81 -5.31 -11.16 1.56
CA ALA A 81 -5.13 -12.16 0.51
C ALA A 81 -4.43 -11.60 -0.75
N ALA A 82 -3.44 -10.72 -0.58
CA ALA A 82 -2.66 -10.17 -1.70
C ALA A 82 -2.02 -11.27 -2.57
N ALA A 83 -1.45 -12.30 -1.94
CA ALA A 83 -0.86 -13.44 -2.65
C ALA A 83 -1.87 -14.25 -3.48
N VAL A 84 -3.11 -14.41 -2.99
CA VAL A 84 -4.16 -15.14 -3.73
C VAL A 84 -4.44 -14.43 -5.04
N MET A 85 -4.66 -13.11 -5.00
CA MET A 85 -4.91 -12.33 -6.21
C MET A 85 -3.68 -12.21 -7.11
N ALA A 86 -2.47 -12.16 -6.54
CA ALA A 86 -1.24 -12.16 -7.34
C ALA A 86 -1.14 -13.42 -8.20
N ALA A 87 -1.41 -14.60 -7.64
CA ALA A 87 -1.44 -15.86 -8.38
C ALA A 87 -2.53 -15.85 -9.47
N ASP A 88 -3.73 -15.34 -9.17
CA ASP A 88 -4.84 -15.25 -10.13
C ASP A 88 -4.55 -14.30 -11.31
N LEU A 89 -3.83 -13.22 -11.05
CA LEU A 89 -3.41 -12.25 -12.07
C LEU A 89 -2.23 -12.78 -12.89
N ALA A 90 -1.33 -13.57 -12.29
CA ALA A 90 -0.20 -14.21 -12.96
C ALA A 90 -0.64 -15.21 -14.03
N ALA A 91 -1.78 -15.89 -13.83
CA ALA A 91 -2.36 -16.82 -14.79
C ALA A 91 -3.02 -16.13 -16.00
N GLN A 92 -3.10 -14.79 -16.02
CA GLN A 92 -3.73 -14.03 -17.11
C GLN A 92 -2.69 -13.36 -18.02
N PRO A 93 -2.99 -13.18 -19.32
CA PRO A 93 -2.18 -12.34 -20.18
C PRO A 93 -2.07 -10.92 -19.64
N HIS A 94 -0.88 -10.35 -19.71
CA HIS A 94 -0.62 -8.96 -19.33
C HIS A 94 -0.06 -8.14 -20.49
N THR A 95 -0.28 -6.83 -20.45
CA THR A 95 0.07 -5.87 -21.49
C THR A 95 1.58 -5.78 -21.72
N GLY A 96 2.39 -6.10 -20.71
CA GLY A 96 3.84 -5.90 -20.71
C GLY A 96 4.22 -4.42 -20.55
N LEU A 97 3.29 -3.56 -20.16
CA LEU A 97 3.55 -2.18 -19.78
C LEU A 97 3.84 -2.13 -18.29
N THR A 98 5.13 -2.14 -17.96
CA THR A 98 5.61 -2.26 -16.59
C THR A 98 5.67 -0.90 -15.88
N VAL A 99 5.28 -0.90 -14.62
CA VAL A 99 5.45 0.19 -13.64
C VAL A 99 6.09 -0.39 -12.38
N GLN A 100 6.53 0.45 -11.46
CA GLN A 100 6.67 -0.02 -10.07
C GLN A 100 5.25 -0.18 -9.51
N LEU A 101 4.83 -1.40 -9.20
CA LEU A 101 3.54 -1.64 -8.55
C LEU A 101 3.65 -1.28 -7.07
N CYS A 102 2.56 -0.80 -6.49
CA CYS A 102 2.34 -0.85 -5.05
C CYS A 102 2.18 -2.30 -4.58
N GLY A 103 1.52 -3.14 -5.40
CA GLY A 103 1.35 -4.57 -5.20
C GLY A 103 0.18 -4.95 -4.28
N ASP A 104 -0.33 -4.00 -3.50
CA ASP A 104 -1.52 -4.15 -2.68
C ASP A 104 -2.48 -2.95 -2.81
N ALA A 105 -2.75 -2.51 -4.05
CA ALA A 105 -3.56 -1.32 -4.32
C ALA A 105 -5.07 -1.54 -4.04
N HIS A 106 -5.51 -1.47 -2.78
CA HIS A 106 -6.93 -1.52 -2.39
C HIS A 106 -7.39 -0.21 -1.72
N LEU A 107 -8.71 0.03 -1.59
CA LEU A 107 -9.28 1.28 -1.08
C LEU A 107 -8.75 1.78 0.29
N LEU A 108 -8.32 0.87 1.17
CA LEU A 108 -7.74 1.23 2.48
C LEU A 108 -6.20 1.35 2.47
N ASN A 109 -5.57 1.10 1.32
CA ASN A 109 -4.16 1.37 1.08
C ASN A 109 -3.92 2.78 0.49
N PHE A 110 -4.95 3.64 0.53
CA PHE A 110 -4.83 5.06 0.22
C PHE A 110 -5.18 5.89 1.46
N GLY A 111 -4.56 7.06 1.59
CA GLY A 111 -4.86 7.94 2.70
C GLY A 111 -3.97 9.16 2.78
N LEU A 112 -4.08 9.83 3.92
CA LEU A 112 -3.43 11.10 4.22
C LEU A 112 -2.14 10.88 4.99
N TYR A 113 -1.12 11.69 4.71
CA TYR A 113 0.13 11.76 5.46
C TYR A 113 0.74 13.16 5.28
N ALA A 114 1.73 13.49 6.12
CA ALA A 114 2.45 14.75 6.02
C ALA A 114 3.58 14.68 4.98
N SER A 115 3.71 15.72 4.16
CA SER A 115 4.95 16.01 3.44
C SER A 115 6.03 16.53 4.41
N PRO A 116 7.31 16.57 3.99
CA PRO A 116 8.37 17.25 4.75
C PRO A 116 8.03 18.70 5.11
N GLU A 117 7.30 19.40 4.23
CA GLU A 117 6.79 20.77 4.44
C GLU A 117 5.53 20.81 5.33
N ARG A 118 5.13 19.67 5.90
CA ARG A 118 3.95 19.51 6.77
C ARG A 118 2.60 19.74 6.08
N ALA A 119 2.55 19.71 4.75
CA ALA A 119 1.31 19.70 4.00
C ALA A 119 0.65 18.30 4.04
N LEU A 120 -0.69 18.23 4.07
CA LEU A 120 -1.40 16.96 4.03
C LEU A 120 -1.59 16.49 2.59
N LEU A 121 -0.96 15.37 2.24
CA LEU A 121 -1.05 14.77 0.91
C LEU A 121 -1.89 13.50 0.94
N PHE A 122 -2.64 13.25 -0.14
CA PHE A 122 -3.36 12.00 -0.37
C PHE A 122 -2.56 11.08 -1.33
N ASP A 123 -2.27 9.85 -0.91
CA ASP A 123 -1.49 8.88 -1.70
C ASP A 123 -1.64 7.44 -1.20
N LEU A 124 -0.88 6.53 -1.80
CA LEU A 124 -0.62 5.17 -1.32
C LEU A 124 0.06 5.15 0.06
N ASN A 125 -0.25 4.13 0.87
CA ASN A 125 0.11 4.06 2.30
C ASN A 125 0.98 2.86 2.72
N ASP A 126 1.02 1.80 1.91
CA ASP A 126 1.70 0.54 2.18
C ASP A 126 2.39 0.05 0.91
N PHE A 127 3.65 -0.34 1.07
CA PHE A 127 4.57 -0.67 -0.02
C PHE A 127 5.28 -2.00 0.27
N ASP A 128 4.81 -2.79 1.25
CA ASP A 128 5.38 -4.10 1.59
C ASP A 128 5.48 -5.01 0.33
N GLU A 129 4.51 -4.89 -0.58
CA GLU A 129 4.41 -5.68 -1.81
C GLU A 129 4.91 -4.96 -3.07
N THR A 130 5.61 -3.83 -2.93
CA THR A 130 6.02 -3.05 -4.10
C THR A 130 7.00 -3.81 -5.00
N TYR A 131 6.69 -3.94 -6.28
CA TYR A 131 7.53 -4.70 -7.22
C TYR A 131 7.33 -4.23 -8.67
N PRO A 132 8.34 -4.30 -9.56
CA PRO A 132 8.14 -4.02 -10.98
C PRO A 132 7.16 -5.02 -11.61
N GLY A 133 6.07 -4.52 -12.21
CA GLY A 133 5.08 -5.40 -12.86
C GLY A 133 4.08 -4.66 -13.75
N PRO A 134 3.18 -5.42 -14.41
CA PRO A 134 2.21 -4.87 -15.36
C PRO A 134 1.19 -3.96 -14.65
N PHE A 135 1.04 -2.72 -15.13
CA PHE A 135 0.26 -1.68 -14.44
C PHE A 135 -1.19 -2.09 -14.14
N GLU A 136 -1.79 -2.94 -14.97
CA GLU A 136 -3.18 -3.36 -14.81
C GLU A 136 -3.41 -4.20 -13.54
N TRP A 137 -2.39 -4.78 -12.91
CA TRP A 137 -2.56 -5.59 -11.69
C TRP A 137 -3.03 -4.76 -10.51
N ASP A 138 -2.38 -3.62 -10.26
CA ASP A 138 -2.82 -2.67 -9.22
C ASP A 138 -4.19 -2.05 -9.58
N VAL A 139 -4.46 -1.79 -10.86
CA VAL A 139 -5.76 -1.25 -11.30
C VAL A 139 -6.88 -2.27 -11.07
N LYS A 140 -6.66 -3.54 -11.40
CA LYS A 140 -7.58 -4.66 -11.16
C LYS A 140 -7.82 -4.86 -9.66
N ARG A 141 -6.75 -4.82 -8.84
CA ARG A 141 -6.85 -4.93 -7.38
C ARG A 141 -7.65 -3.78 -6.76
N LEU A 142 -7.42 -2.55 -7.24
CA LEU A 142 -8.17 -1.38 -6.78
C LEU A 142 -9.65 -1.52 -7.13
N ALA A 143 -9.96 -1.82 -8.39
CA ALA A 143 -11.35 -1.96 -8.84
C ALA A 143 -12.09 -3.10 -8.11
N ALA A 144 -11.44 -4.27 -7.92
CA ALA A 144 -12.00 -5.36 -7.14
C ALA A 144 -12.33 -4.92 -5.71
N SER A 145 -11.42 -4.19 -5.06
CA SER A 145 -11.67 -3.67 -3.71
C SER A 145 -12.85 -2.70 -3.63
N VAL A 146 -13.09 -1.92 -4.70
CA VAL A 146 -14.26 -1.03 -4.78
C VAL A 146 -15.56 -1.83 -4.83
N VAL A 147 -15.62 -2.88 -5.63
CA VAL A 147 -16.84 -3.70 -5.75
C VAL A 147 -17.10 -4.50 -4.48
N VAL A 148 -16.06 -5.09 -3.87
CA VAL A 148 -16.19 -5.83 -2.61
C VAL A 148 -16.70 -4.91 -1.50
N ALA A 149 -16.11 -3.71 -1.34
CA ALA A 149 -16.58 -2.73 -0.38
C ALA A 149 -18.02 -2.24 -0.64
N ALA A 150 -18.39 -2.04 -1.91
CA ALA A 150 -19.75 -1.65 -2.27
C ALA A 150 -20.79 -2.71 -1.87
N ARG A 151 -20.48 -3.99 -2.11
CA ARG A 151 -21.35 -5.11 -1.73
C ARG A 151 -21.47 -5.24 -0.22
N GLU A 152 -20.36 -5.11 0.50
CA GLU A 152 -20.35 -5.10 1.98
C GLU A 152 -21.18 -3.95 2.56
N ASN A 153 -21.19 -2.79 1.90
CA ASN A 153 -22.07 -1.66 2.23
C ASN A 153 -23.53 -1.83 1.73
N GLY A 154 -23.94 -3.01 1.25
CA GLY A 154 -25.29 -3.30 0.79
C GLY A 154 -25.71 -2.58 -0.50
N HIS A 155 -24.74 -2.15 -1.33
CA HIS A 155 -25.05 -1.46 -2.58
C HIS A 155 -25.43 -2.47 -3.68
N SER A 156 -26.29 -2.04 -4.62
CA SER A 156 -26.61 -2.86 -5.79
C SER A 156 -25.40 -3.03 -6.72
N ASP A 157 -25.38 -4.13 -7.47
CA ASP A 157 -24.32 -4.45 -8.43
C ASP A 157 -24.09 -3.32 -9.46
N THR A 158 -25.15 -2.64 -9.90
CA THR A 158 -25.06 -1.47 -10.79
C THR A 158 -24.31 -0.30 -10.15
N LYS A 159 -24.53 -0.05 -8.85
CA LYS A 159 -23.84 1.02 -8.11
C LYS A 159 -22.38 0.65 -7.85
N ALA A 160 -22.11 -0.62 -7.52
CA ALA A 160 -20.76 -1.14 -7.34
C ALA A 160 -19.95 -1.04 -8.65
N HIS A 161 -20.54 -1.47 -9.77
CA HIS A 161 -19.95 -1.35 -11.11
C HIS A 161 -19.61 0.09 -11.46
N ARG A 162 -20.56 1.01 -11.26
CA ARG A 162 -20.34 2.45 -11.51
C ARG A 162 -19.18 3.02 -10.71
N ALA A 163 -19.02 2.61 -9.45
CA ALA A 163 -17.90 3.05 -8.62
C ALA A 163 -16.55 2.50 -9.13
N ALA A 164 -16.51 1.24 -9.59
CA ALA A 164 -15.31 0.64 -10.19
C ALA A 164 -14.95 1.27 -11.54
N VAL A 165 -15.94 1.56 -12.40
CA VAL A 165 -15.75 2.35 -13.63
C VAL A 165 -15.18 3.72 -13.29
N ALA A 166 -15.70 4.38 -12.24
CA ALA A 166 -15.23 5.70 -11.85
C ALA A 166 -13.76 5.70 -11.37
N ALA A 167 -13.32 4.69 -10.61
CA ALA A 167 -11.91 4.53 -10.26
C ALA A 167 -11.04 4.37 -11.51
N THR A 168 -11.43 3.47 -12.42
CA THR A 168 -10.64 3.15 -13.61
C THR A 168 -10.61 4.31 -14.61
N ALA A 169 -11.73 5.00 -14.79
CA ALA A 169 -11.80 6.21 -15.61
C ALA A 169 -10.94 7.34 -15.03
N ALA A 170 -10.89 7.50 -13.70
CA ALA A 170 -10.01 8.46 -13.06
C ALA A 170 -8.53 8.10 -13.28
N TYR A 171 -8.18 6.81 -13.20
CA TYR A 171 -6.84 6.33 -13.54
C TYR A 171 -6.48 6.67 -14.99
N ARG A 172 -7.33 6.31 -15.94
CA ARG A 172 -7.11 6.53 -17.38
C ARG A 172 -6.98 8.00 -17.75
N THR A 173 -7.90 8.83 -17.29
CA THR A 173 -7.90 10.27 -17.61
C THR A 173 -6.69 10.97 -16.97
N SER A 174 -6.32 10.59 -15.74
CA SER A 174 -5.12 11.10 -15.08
C SER A 174 -3.85 10.69 -15.81
N MET A 175 -3.72 9.42 -16.22
CA MET A 175 -2.56 8.94 -16.97
C MET A 175 -2.40 9.66 -18.32
N ARG A 176 -3.51 9.93 -19.01
CA ARG A 176 -3.51 10.71 -20.26
C ARG A 176 -3.05 12.15 -20.06
N ARG A 177 -3.50 12.81 -18.97
CA ARG A 177 -3.04 14.15 -18.63
C ARG A 177 -1.53 14.14 -18.33
N LEU A 178 -1.08 13.22 -17.48
CA LEU A 178 0.32 13.10 -17.06
C LEU A 178 1.24 12.79 -18.25
N ALA A 179 0.78 12.02 -19.23
CA ALA A 179 1.53 11.74 -20.45
C ALA A 179 1.85 12.99 -21.29
N GLY A 180 1.12 14.10 -21.10
CA GLY A 180 1.40 15.39 -21.74
C GLY A 180 2.35 16.31 -20.97
N LEU A 181 2.75 15.94 -19.75
CA LEU A 181 3.60 16.77 -18.89
C LEU A 181 5.10 16.42 -19.03
N GLY A 182 5.97 17.38 -18.65
CA GLY A 182 7.40 17.16 -18.53
C GLY A 182 7.75 16.20 -17.39
N GLU A 183 8.97 15.64 -17.41
CA GLU A 183 9.40 14.65 -16.40
C GLU A 183 9.42 15.25 -14.99
N LEU A 184 9.91 16.50 -14.83
CA LEU A 184 9.91 17.18 -13.53
C LEU A 184 8.50 17.53 -13.05
N ASP A 185 7.61 17.95 -13.94
CA ASP A 185 6.21 18.26 -13.59
C ASP A 185 5.51 17.01 -13.02
N VAL A 186 5.71 15.85 -13.65
CA VAL A 186 5.17 14.58 -13.16
C VAL A 186 5.79 14.18 -11.83
N TRP A 187 7.08 14.46 -11.62
CA TRP A 187 7.75 14.17 -10.36
C TRP A 187 7.22 15.01 -9.19
N TYR A 188 6.89 16.28 -9.44
CA TYR A 188 6.34 17.20 -8.43
C TYR A 188 4.82 17.15 -8.28
N GLU A 189 4.12 16.39 -9.12
CA GLU A 189 2.68 16.23 -9.04
C GLU A 189 2.25 15.64 -7.69
N ARG A 190 1.33 16.33 -7.01
CA ARG A 190 0.83 15.96 -5.68
C ARG A 190 -0.67 16.17 -5.56
N LEU A 191 -1.31 15.35 -4.72
CA LEU A 191 -2.72 15.52 -4.35
C LEU A 191 -2.79 16.16 -2.97
N ASP A 192 -2.76 17.49 -2.93
CA ASP A 192 -2.94 18.26 -1.71
C ASP A 192 -4.39 18.16 -1.22
N ALA A 193 -4.57 17.64 -0.01
CA ALA A 193 -5.88 17.39 0.55
C ALA A 193 -6.68 18.67 0.85
N ASP A 194 -6.02 19.79 1.15
CA ASP A 194 -6.69 21.08 1.36
C ASP A 194 -7.21 21.63 0.03
N SER A 195 -6.47 21.41 -1.06
CA SER A 195 -6.89 21.79 -2.42
C SER A 195 -8.09 20.97 -2.93
N LEU A 196 -8.32 19.77 -2.38
CA LEU A 196 -9.47 18.92 -2.72
C LEU A 196 -10.76 19.33 -2.01
N LEU A 197 -10.68 19.97 -0.83
CA LEU A 197 -11.87 20.33 -0.03
C LEU A 197 -12.87 21.24 -0.76
N PRO A 198 -12.44 22.32 -1.46
CA PRO A 198 -13.37 23.20 -2.19
C PRO A 198 -14.13 22.49 -3.30
N LEU A 199 -13.56 21.41 -3.86
CA LEU A 199 -14.16 20.63 -4.94
C LEU A 199 -15.32 19.73 -4.45
N VAL A 200 -15.46 19.53 -3.13
CA VAL A 200 -16.54 18.75 -2.54
C VAL A 200 -17.82 19.58 -2.49
N ARG A 201 -18.71 19.36 -3.47
CA ARG A 201 -19.98 20.08 -3.63
C ARG A 201 -20.93 19.94 -2.44
N SER A 202 -21.04 18.74 -1.87
CA SER A 202 -21.93 18.48 -0.73
C SER A 202 -21.38 19.08 0.56
N THR A 203 -22.14 19.98 1.19
CA THR A 203 -21.77 20.59 2.49
C THR A 203 -21.53 19.55 3.57
N ARG A 204 -22.37 18.49 3.63
CA ARG A 204 -22.21 17.38 4.58
C ARG A 204 -20.89 16.65 4.35
N HIS A 205 -20.59 16.27 3.10
CA HIS A 205 -19.35 15.55 2.78
C HIS A 205 -18.12 16.42 3.01
N ARG A 206 -18.19 17.72 2.68
CA ARG A 206 -17.11 18.67 2.94
C ARG A 206 -16.82 18.83 4.43
N ARG A 207 -17.85 18.85 5.29
CA ARG A 207 -17.68 18.84 6.76
C ARG A 207 -17.00 17.56 7.25
N ARG A 208 -17.41 16.38 6.73
CA ARG A 208 -16.78 15.09 7.06
C ARG A 208 -15.31 15.03 6.62
N ALA A 209 -15.00 15.50 5.41
CA ALA A 209 -13.63 15.59 4.89
C ALA A 209 -12.77 16.52 5.77
N ARG A 210 -13.28 17.71 6.13
CA ARG A 210 -12.60 18.65 7.03
C ARG A 210 -12.33 18.03 8.41
N SER A 211 -13.29 17.29 8.97
CA SER A 211 -13.10 16.57 10.24
C SER A 211 -12.03 15.49 10.13
N THR A 212 -11.99 14.76 9.01
CA THR A 212 -10.97 13.75 8.72
C THR A 212 -9.59 14.36 8.64
N LEU A 213 -9.44 15.50 7.95
CA LEU A 213 -8.18 16.25 7.86
C LEU A 213 -7.73 16.78 9.22
N ALA A 214 -8.64 17.40 9.99
CA ALA A 214 -8.33 17.87 11.33
C ALA A 214 -7.88 16.73 12.27
N ARG A 215 -8.50 15.54 12.15
CA ARG A 215 -8.07 14.35 12.90
C ARG A 215 -6.71 13.84 12.44
N ALA A 216 -6.44 13.85 11.13
CA ALA A 216 -5.15 13.47 10.55
C ALA A 216 -4.04 14.39 11.09
N ARG A 217 -4.21 15.72 11.05
CA ARG A 217 -3.23 16.69 11.59
C ARG A 217 -2.87 16.46 13.06
N ARG A 218 -3.81 15.97 13.87
CA ARG A 218 -3.59 15.67 15.30
C ARG A 218 -2.84 14.36 15.56
N ARG A 219 -2.71 13.46 14.57
CA ARG A 219 -1.96 12.22 14.73
C ARG A 219 -0.48 12.51 14.53
N THR A 220 0.23 12.80 15.60
CA THR A 220 1.68 13.08 15.62
C THR A 220 2.37 12.17 16.65
N SER A 221 3.71 12.19 16.72
CA SER A 221 4.47 11.54 17.79
C SER A 221 4.00 11.97 19.19
N LEU A 222 3.65 13.24 19.37
CA LEU A 222 3.14 13.76 20.65
C LEU A 222 1.77 13.15 21.00
N HIS A 223 0.85 13.06 20.04
CA HIS A 223 -0.41 12.36 20.27
C HIS A 223 -0.21 10.85 20.47
N ALA A 224 0.77 10.24 19.81
CA ALA A 224 1.13 8.85 20.05
C ALA A 224 1.71 8.64 21.46
N LEU A 225 2.49 9.58 21.99
CA LEU A 225 3.06 9.54 23.34
C LEU A 225 1.96 9.32 24.37
N GLY A 226 0.93 10.17 24.39
CA GLY A 226 -0.17 10.05 25.35
C GLY A 226 -1.01 8.77 25.24
N LYS A 227 -0.99 8.07 24.09
CA LYS A 227 -1.78 6.84 23.87
C LYS A 227 -0.98 5.55 24.00
N LEU A 228 0.33 5.62 23.83
CA LEU A 228 1.20 4.45 23.77
C LEU A 228 2.17 4.40 24.94
N THR A 229 2.16 5.38 25.84
CA THR A 229 3.08 5.41 26.98
C THR A 229 2.36 5.67 28.29
N GLU A 230 2.99 5.22 29.36
CA GLU A 230 2.67 5.52 30.75
C GLU A 230 3.92 6.02 31.47
N VAL A 231 3.76 6.53 32.70
CA VAL A 231 4.88 6.87 33.57
C VAL A 231 4.87 5.92 34.75
N VAL A 232 5.97 5.21 34.94
CA VAL A 232 6.18 4.30 36.08
C VAL A 232 7.52 4.66 36.71
N ASP A 233 7.50 4.88 38.02
CA ASP A 233 8.68 5.31 38.80
C ASP A 233 9.40 6.54 38.21
N GLY A 234 8.60 7.51 37.74
CA GLY A 234 9.11 8.75 37.13
C GLY A 234 9.72 8.57 35.74
N ARG A 235 9.72 7.35 35.18
CA ARG A 235 10.24 7.05 33.84
C ARG A 235 9.10 6.79 32.87
N ARG A 236 9.18 7.41 31.70
CA ARG A 236 8.22 7.15 30.62
C ARG A 236 8.57 5.83 29.93
N ARG A 237 7.58 4.97 29.77
CA ARG A 237 7.69 3.67 29.09
C ARG A 237 6.47 3.42 28.22
N ILE A 238 6.62 2.56 27.22
CA ILE A 238 5.53 2.13 26.36
C ILE A 238 4.57 1.23 27.16
N ILE A 239 3.26 1.43 27.01
CA ILE A 239 2.24 0.62 27.70
C ILE A 239 2.35 -0.85 27.27
N GLN A 240 2.00 -1.75 28.18
CA GLN A 240 1.92 -3.18 27.89
C GLN A 240 0.46 -3.57 27.65
N ASP A 241 0.17 -4.16 26.50
CA ASP A 241 -1.15 -4.61 26.05
C ASP A 241 -1.00 -5.92 25.26
N PRO A 242 -0.62 -7.03 25.91
CA PRO A 242 -0.36 -8.30 25.23
C PRO A 242 -1.65 -8.91 24.63
N PRO A 243 -1.59 -9.52 23.42
CA PRO A 243 -0.41 -9.71 22.57
C PRO A 243 -0.17 -8.57 21.57
N LEU A 244 -0.94 -7.47 21.64
CA LEU A 244 -0.94 -6.39 20.65
C LEU A 244 0.24 -5.44 20.77
N LEU A 245 0.73 -5.23 21.99
CA LEU A 245 1.86 -4.39 22.31
C LEU A 245 2.63 -4.99 23.48
N GLU A 246 3.80 -5.55 23.18
CA GLU A 246 4.62 -6.27 24.14
C GLU A 246 6.02 -5.65 24.18
N PRO A 247 6.64 -5.48 25.36
CA PRO A 247 8.01 -5.01 25.46
C PRO A 247 8.94 -5.82 24.55
N ALA A 248 9.87 -5.16 23.86
CA ALA A 248 10.79 -5.86 22.95
C ALA A 248 11.86 -6.71 23.68
N GLY A 249 11.80 -6.80 25.02
CA GLY A 249 12.89 -7.26 25.88
C GLY A 249 14.02 -6.22 25.92
N VAL A 250 15.00 -6.42 26.80
CA VAL A 250 16.25 -5.63 26.78
C VAL A 250 17.14 -6.22 25.69
N PRO A 251 17.31 -5.56 24.51
CA PRO A 251 18.20 -6.08 23.49
C PRO A 251 19.64 -5.98 24.01
N ASP A 252 20.51 -6.89 23.59
CA ASP A 252 21.94 -6.66 23.74
C ASP A 252 22.28 -5.29 23.11
N MET A 253 22.86 -4.40 23.91
CA MET A 253 23.21 -3.04 23.52
C MET A 253 24.16 -3.03 22.31
N ALA A 254 24.99 -4.06 22.13
CA ALA A 254 25.82 -4.19 20.93
C ALA A 254 24.99 -4.45 19.67
N ALA A 255 24.00 -5.34 19.75
CA ALA A 255 23.07 -5.62 18.65
C ALA A 255 22.22 -4.39 18.28
N LEU A 256 21.71 -3.65 19.27
CA LEU A 256 20.94 -2.44 19.04
C LEU A 256 21.78 -1.33 18.38
N ARG A 257 23.04 -1.16 18.82
CA ARG A 257 23.98 -0.22 18.18
C ARG A 257 24.26 -0.59 16.73
N LYS A 258 24.49 -1.87 16.42
CA LYS A 258 24.70 -2.32 15.04
C LYS A 258 23.48 -2.07 14.16
N ILE A 259 22.30 -2.49 14.63
CA ILE A 259 21.02 -2.27 13.95
C ILE A 259 20.79 -0.79 13.61
N PHE A 260 21.03 0.09 14.59
CA PHE A 260 20.87 1.52 14.41
C PHE A 260 21.92 2.09 13.44
N SER A 261 23.17 1.64 13.53
CA SER A 261 24.25 2.06 12.61
C SER A 261 23.94 1.70 11.15
N ASP A 262 23.51 0.45 10.90
CA ASP A 262 23.17 -0.03 9.56
C ASP A 262 22.02 0.80 8.98
N TYR A 263 20.94 1.00 9.74
CA TYR A 263 19.82 1.87 9.34
C TYR A 263 20.26 3.31 9.07
N ARG A 264 21.01 3.92 10.00
CA ARG A 264 21.50 5.31 9.90
C ARG A 264 22.31 5.51 8.63
N SER A 265 23.10 4.52 8.20
CA SER A 265 23.87 4.59 6.95
C SER A 265 23.00 4.75 5.70
N THR A 266 21.73 4.33 5.74
CA THR A 266 20.79 4.44 4.61
C THR A 266 20.09 5.80 4.48
N LEU A 267 20.21 6.66 5.50
CA LEU A 267 19.70 8.03 5.47
C LEU A 267 20.72 8.97 4.80
N SER A 268 20.26 10.10 4.28
CA SER A 268 21.15 11.19 3.83
C SER A 268 21.77 11.91 5.03
N GLU A 269 22.89 12.62 4.79
CA GLU A 269 23.75 13.18 5.83
C GLU A 269 23.01 14.12 6.78
N GLU A 270 22.17 15.00 6.26
CA GLU A 270 21.38 15.94 7.04
C GLU A 270 20.34 15.24 7.92
N ARG A 271 19.78 14.11 7.44
CA ARG A 271 18.81 13.30 8.18
C ARG A 271 19.49 12.48 9.27
N ARG A 272 20.73 12.05 9.07
CA ARG A 272 21.56 11.40 10.10
C ARG A 272 21.83 12.35 11.26
N LEU A 273 22.27 13.58 10.96
CA LEU A 273 22.51 14.61 11.99
C LEU A 273 21.26 14.92 12.80
N LEU A 274 20.09 15.01 12.14
CA LEU A 274 18.82 15.20 12.84
C LEU A 274 18.50 14.00 13.76
N LEU A 275 18.66 12.77 13.26
CA LEU A 275 18.39 11.56 14.03
C LEU A 275 19.31 11.45 15.26
N ASP A 276 20.58 11.84 15.15
CA ASP A 276 21.58 11.78 16.23
C ASP A 276 21.25 12.70 17.42
N ARG A 277 20.31 13.65 17.25
CA ARG A 277 19.83 14.52 18.34
C ARG A 277 18.79 13.85 19.24
N TYR A 278 18.30 12.68 18.85
CA TYR A 278 17.32 11.91 19.60
C TYR A 278 17.99 10.80 20.42
N ARG A 279 17.57 10.64 21.69
CA ARG A 279 18.03 9.57 22.58
C ARG A 279 16.98 8.47 22.69
N PHE A 280 17.42 7.22 22.74
CA PHE A 280 16.56 6.07 22.96
C PHE A 280 15.89 6.13 24.34
N VAL A 281 14.60 5.78 24.40
CA VAL A 281 13.82 5.68 25.64
C VAL A 281 13.34 4.26 25.85
N ASP A 282 12.57 3.71 24.90
CA ASP A 282 11.92 2.40 25.05
C ASP A 282 11.54 1.78 23.70
N ALA A 283 11.28 0.48 23.66
CA ALA A 283 10.82 -0.24 22.47
C ALA A 283 9.85 -1.38 22.78
N ALA A 284 8.89 -1.58 21.88
CA ALA A 284 7.88 -2.64 22.00
C ALA A 284 7.59 -3.31 20.64
N ARG A 285 7.36 -4.62 20.63
CA ARG A 285 6.75 -5.33 19.50
C ARG A 285 5.28 -4.94 19.42
N LYS A 286 4.83 -4.59 18.21
CA LYS A 286 3.46 -4.16 17.93
C LYS A 286 2.81 -4.99 16.83
N VAL A 287 1.60 -5.50 17.09
CA VAL A 287 0.77 -6.11 16.04
C VAL A 287 0.14 -5.02 15.16
N VAL A 288 0.23 -5.16 13.84
CA VAL A 288 -0.23 -4.14 12.87
C VAL A 288 -1.03 -4.75 11.72
N GLY A 289 -2.07 -4.02 11.29
CA GLY A 289 -2.82 -4.30 10.06
C GLY A 289 -3.61 -5.62 10.07
N VAL A 290 -4.00 -6.05 8.87
CA VAL A 290 -4.60 -7.38 8.59
C VAL A 290 -3.56 -8.24 7.85
N GLY A 291 -3.07 -7.75 6.70
CA GLY A 291 -2.05 -8.44 5.89
C GLY A 291 -0.69 -8.59 6.56
N SER A 292 -0.32 -7.69 7.47
CA SER A 292 0.97 -7.71 8.18
C SER A 292 0.91 -8.44 9.54
N VAL A 293 -0.23 -8.99 9.96
CA VAL A 293 -0.32 -9.72 11.24
C VAL A 293 0.60 -10.95 11.22
N GLY A 294 1.40 -11.12 12.27
CA GLY A 294 2.43 -12.15 12.34
C GLY A 294 3.77 -11.77 11.69
N THR A 295 3.90 -10.59 11.07
CA THR A 295 5.23 -10.04 10.76
C THR A 295 5.85 -9.36 11.98
N ARG A 296 7.17 -9.35 12.07
CA ARG A 296 7.87 -8.66 13.16
C ARG A 296 7.79 -7.16 12.93
N CYS A 297 7.05 -6.47 13.79
CA CYS A 297 6.94 -5.02 13.78
C CYS A 297 7.25 -4.49 15.18
N PHE A 298 8.10 -3.49 15.26
CA PHE A 298 8.50 -2.84 16.50
C PHE A 298 8.22 -1.35 16.43
N ILE A 299 7.97 -0.74 17.59
CA ILE A 299 7.96 0.70 17.76
C ILE A 299 9.11 1.06 18.71
N VAL A 300 9.78 2.17 18.41
CA VAL A 300 10.88 2.73 19.19
C VAL A 300 10.50 4.15 19.58
N LEU A 301 10.52 4.42 20.88
CA LEU A 301 10.37 5.76 21.43
C LEU A 301 11.75 6.39 21.59
N LEU A 302 11.93 7.55 20.98
CA LEU A 302 13.08 8.41 21.15
C LEU A 302 12.64 9.77 21.73
N THR A 303 13.53 10.47 22.42
CA THR A 303 13.30 11.81 22.97
C THR A 303 14.39 12.76 22.48
N GLY A 304 13.99 13.94 22.02
CA GLY A 304 14.92 14.97 21.53
C GLY A 304 15.38 15.87 22.68
N ARG A 305 14.99 17.14 22.59
CA ARG A 305 15.34 18.18 23.55
C ARG A 305 14.95 17.82 24.99
N ASP A 306 13.71 17.35 25.17
CA ASP A 306 13.12 17.03 26.46
C ASP A 306 12.03 15.95 26.30
N ALA A 307 11.26 15.67 27.37
CA ALA A 307 10.23 14.64 27.40
C ALA A 307 8.98 14.97 26.55
N ASP A 308 8.81 16.23 26.15
CA ASP A 308 7.71 16.72 25.32
C ASP A 308 8.11 16.86 23.83
N ASP A 309 9.32 16.39 23.48
CA ASP A 309 9.84 16.26 22.12
C ASP A 309 10.02 14.78 21.72
N PRO A 310 8.92 13.99 21.63
CA PRO A 310 9.00 12.57 21.30
C PRO A 310 9.12 12.33 19.80
N LEU A 311 9.87 11.30 19.43
CA LEU A 311 9.87 10.71 18.10
C LEU A 311 9.57 9.21 18.21
N PHE A 312 8.46 8.77 17.62
CA PHE A 312 8.22 7.35 17.43
C PHE A 312 8.68 6.91 16.05
N LEU A 313 9.59 5.94 16.02
CA LEU A 313 9.92 5.19 14.82
C LEU A 313 9.26 3.82 14.86
N GLN A 314 8.95 3.29 13.69
CA GLN A 314 8.42 1.96 13.46
C GLN A 314 9.41 1.19 12.60
N ILE A 315 9.76 -0.01 13.07
CA ILE A 315 10.61 -0.97 12.36
C ILE A 315 9.70 -2.10 11.89
N LYS A 316 9.61 -2.33 10.58
CA LYS A 316 8.80 -3.40 9.98
C LYS A 316 9.69 -4.40 9.26
N GLU A 317 9.45 -5.68 9.51
CA GLU A 317 10.04 -6.77 8.74
C GLU A 317 9.59 -6.68 7.28
N ALA A 318 10.56 -6.65 6.37
CA ALA A 318 10.35 -6.72 4.94
C ALA A 318 10.60 -8.15 4.47
N ARG A 319 9.60 -8.77 3.87
CA ARG A 319 9.70 -10.09 3.26
C ARG A 319 9.83 -9.97 1.74
N LYS A 320 10.11 -11.07 1.06
CA LYS A 320 9.90 -11.15 -0.39
C LYS A 320 8.47 -10.74 -0.72
N SER A 321 8.30 -9.97 -1.79
CA SER A 321 6.95 -9.64 -2.24
C SER A 321 6.23 -10.89 -2.72
N VAL A 322 4.93 -10.94 -2.50
CA VAL A 322 4.02 -11.92 -3.14
C VAL A 322 4.08 -11.85 -4.66
N LEU A 323 4.55 -10.73 -5.23
CA LEU A 323 4.72 -10.56 -6.67
C LEU A 323 6.00 -11.20 -7.21
N GLU A 324 7.01 -11.46 -6.37
CA GLU A 324 8.30 -12.03 -6.78
C GLU A 324 8.16 -13.46 -7.33
N GLU A 325 7.14 -14.21 -6.90
CA GLU A 325 6.89 -15.57 -7.37
C GLU A 325 6.34 -15.64 -8.81
N HIS A 326 5.87 -14.50 -9.33
CA HIS A 326 5.08 -14.44 -10.56
C HIS A 326 5.65 -13.51 -11.62
N LEU A 327 6.67 -12.72 -11.28
CA LEU A 327 7.26 -11.72 -12.14
C LEU A 327 8.79 -11.91 -12.22
N PRO A 328 9.44 -11.43 -13.29
CA PRO A 328 10.89 -11.50 -13.41
C PRO A 328 11.61 -10.90 -12.20
N SER A 329 12.84 -11.34 -11.95
CA SER A 329 13.65 -10.82 -10.85
C SER A 329 13.81 -9.29 -10.95
N GLY A 330 13.51 -8.61 -9.84
CA GLY A 330 13.59 -7.17 -9.71
C GLY A 330 15.00 -6.70 -9.38
N PRO A 331 15.24 -5.37 -9.42
CA PRO A 331 16.58 -4.81 -9.25
C PRO A 331 17.09 -4.82 -7.80
N TYR A 332 16.26 -5.18 -6.82
CA TYR A 332 16.59 -5.10 -5.40
C TYR A 332 16.70 -6.49 -4.77
N VAL A 333 17.90 -6.84 -4.29
CA VAL A 333 18.14 -8.08 -3.56
C VAL A 333 17.63 -8.02 -2.13
N HIS A 334 17.80 -6.87 -1.46
CA HIS A 334 17.38 -6.69 -0.07
C HIS A 334 15.91 -6.24 0.02
N PRO A 335 14.98 -7.02 0.63
CA PRO A 335 13.57 -6.67 0.68
C PRO A 335 13.27 -5.32 1.35
N GLY A 336 14.01 -4.95 2.39
CA GLY A 336 13.86 -3.63 3.02
C GLY A 336 14.26 -2.49 2.07
N HIS A 337 15.25 -2.72 1.20
CA HIS A 337 15.66 -1.73 0.20
C HIS A 337 14.59 -1.61 -0.89
N ARG A 338 14.02 -2.74 -1.32
CA ARG A 338 12.88 -2.80 -2.25
C ARG A 338 11.72 -1.93 -1.78
N VAL A 339 11.28 -2.10 -0.53
CA VAL A 339 10.18 -1.33 0.05
C VAL A 339 10.49 0.16 0.06
N VAL A 340 11.67 0.56 0.56
CA VAL A 340 12.08 1.97 0.65
C VAL A 340 12.18 2.62 -0.74
N ALA A 341 12.82 1.95 -1.70
CA ALA A 341 12.98 2.47 -3.04
C ALA A 341 11.65 2.57 -3.78
N GLY A 342 10.79 1.53 -3.68
CA GLY A 342 9.45 1.55 -4.25
C GLY A 342 8.57 2.66 -3.66
N GLN A 343 8.61 2.85 -2.34
CA GLN A 343 7.90 3.96 -1.68
C GLN A 343 8.39 5.33 -2.19
N ARG A 344 9.71 5.55 -2.32
CA ARG A 344 10.26 6.81 -2.85
C ARG A 344 9.89 7.08 -4.31
N LEU A 345 9.76 6.03 -5.13
CA LEU A 345 9.32 6.12 -6.52
C LEU A 345 7.83 6.43 -6.65
N LEU A 346 6.99 5.82 -5.81
CA LEU A 346 5.54 5.89 -5.93
C LEU A 346 4.93 7.06 -5.16
N GLN A 347 5.41 7.32 -3.94
CA GLN A 347 4.84 8.30 -3.03
C GLN A 347 5.38 9.71 -3.29
N ALA A 348 4.50 10.71 -3.42
CA ALA A 348 4.87 12.07 -3.85
C ALA A 348 5.84 12.75 -2.88
N ALA A 349 5.64 12.51 -1.58
CA ALA A 349 6.57 12.91 -0.54
C ALA A 349 6.79 11.72 0.39
N GLY A 350 8.05 11.41 0.68
CA GLY A 350 8.42 10.32 1.57
C GLY A 350 8.65 10.81 2.99
N ASP A 351 8.55 9.88 3.92
CA ASP A 351 9.00 10.04 5.30
C ASP A 351 10.51 10.32 5.35
N ILE A 352 10.92 11.34 6.11
CA ILE A 352 12.33 11.77 6.20
C ILE A 352 13.20 10.76 6.95
N PHE A 353 12.63 9.85 7.71
CA PHE A 353 13.32 8.75 8.40
C PHE A 353 13.09 7.41 7.70
N LEU A 354 12.64 7.41 6.44
CA LEU A 354 12.51 6.19 5.65
C LEU A 354 13.89 5.62 5.29
N GLY A 355 14.23 4.48 5.90
CA GLY A 355 15.48 3.76 5.67
C GLY A 355 15.32 2.25 5.88
N TRP A 356 16.39 1.48 5.72
CA TRP A 356 16.34 0.02 5.80
C TRP A 356 17.59 -0.57 6.46
N MET A 357 17.49 -1.82 6.89
CA MET A 357 18.62 -2.55 7.48
C MET A 357 18.44 -4.06 7.39
N THR A 358 19.54 -4.79 7.59
CA THR A 358 19.52 -6.22 7.87
C THR A 358 19.62 -6.42 9.38
N GLY A 359 18.55 -6.96 9.97
CA GLY A 359 18.46 -7.27 11.39
C GLY A 359 18.99 -8.67 11.73
N PRO A 360 18.71 -9.15 12.95
CA PRO A 360 19.13 -10.47 13.42
C PRO A 360 18.66 -11.60 12.50
N GLN A 361 19.44 -12.69 12.43
CA GLN A 361 19.16 -13.86 11.59
C GLN A 361 19.07 -13.53 10.07
N GLY A 362 19.67 -12.43 9.62
CA GLY A 362 19.64 -12.01 8.22
C GLY A 362 18.28 -11.46 7.75
N ARG A 363 17.35 -11.19 8.67
CA ARG A 363 16.02 -10.68 8.33
C ARG A 363 16.10 -9.24 7.84
N ALA A 364 15.39 -8.92 6.77
CA ALA A 364 15.33 -7.56 6.25
C ALA A 364 14.27 -6.73 6.99
N PHE A 365 14.59 -5.47 7.27
CA PHE A 365 13.68 -4.52 7.88
C PHE A 365 13.73 -3.16 7.18
N TYR A 366 12.66 -2.40 7.35
CA TYR A 366 12.62 -0.97 7.03
C TYR A 366 12.09 -0.15 8.20
N TRP A 367 12.48 1.12 8.23
CA TRP A 367 12.19 2.09 9.27
C TRP A 367 11.35 3.23 8.71
N ARG A 368 10.44 3.76 9.52
CA ARG A 368 9.63 4.96 9.22
C ARG A 368 9.12 5.59 10.51
N GLN A 369 8.66 6.83 10.47
CA GLN A 369 7.89 7.44 11.55
C GLN A 369 6.56 6.72 11.78
N LEU A 370 6.23 6.53 13.05
CA LEU A 370 4.94 6.02 13.46
C LEU A 370 3.93 7.18 13.55
N ARG A 371 2.86 7.10 12.75
CA ARG A 371 1.73 8.04 12.82
C ARG A 371 2.14 9.52 12.63
N ASP A 372 2.82 9.86 11.54
CA ASP A 372 2.99 11.27 11.15
C ASP A 372 1.85 11.76 10.24
N MET A 373 0.89 12.44 10.85
CA MET A 373 -0.36 12.92 10.27
C MET A 373 -1.18 11.87 9.48
N LYS A 374 -1.02 10.59 9.81
CA LYS A 374 -1.60 9.49 9.03
C LYS A 374 -3.13 9.41 9.15
N GLY A 375 -3.85 9.52 8.04
CA GLY A 375 -5.30 9.32 7.95
C GLY A 375 -5.67 8.23 6.94
N SER A 376 -6.70 7.44 7.23
CA SER A 376 -7.31 6.53 6.26
C SER A 376 -8.79 6.87 6.14
N ALA A 377 -9.39 6.60 4.98
CA ALA A 377 -10.83 6.74 4.83
C ALA A 377 -11.57 5.65 5.63
N GLU A 378 -12.74 5.98 6.13
CA GLU A 378 -13.70 5.03 6.70
C GLU A 378 -14.65 4.61 5.58
N VAL A 379 -14.33 3.49 4.92
CA VAL A 379 -15.05 2.98 3.75
C VAL A 379 -16.38 2.33 4.13
N ALA A 380 -16.42 1.69 5.30
CA ALA A 380 -17.64 1.11 5.86
C ALA A 380 -18.74 2.18 5.99
N GLY A 381 -19.94 1.87 5.50
CA GLY A 381 -21.09 2.76 5.56
C GLY A 381 -21.02 3.99 4.65
N MET A 382 -20.03 4.10 3.74
CA MET A 382 -20.07 5.12 2.69
C MET A 382 -21.31 4.93 1.82
N SER A 383 -22.00 6.02 1.50
CA SER A 383 -23.04 6.01 0.48
C SER A 383 -22.46 5.75 -0.91
N PRO A 384 -23.27 5.33 -1.91
CA PRO A 384 -22.79 5.09 -3.27
C PRO A 384 -22.06 6.28 -3.89
N ALA A 385 -22.50 7.50 -3.60
CA ALA A 385 -21.88 8.73 -4.10
C ALA A 385 -20.54 9.03 -3.43
N GLU A 386 -20.43 8.82 -2.11
CA GLU A 386 -19.17 8.95 -1.37
C GLU A 386 -18.16 7.93 -1.85
N LEU A 387 -18.56 6.66 -1.96
CA LEU A 387 -17.68 5.59 -2.46
C LEU A 387 -17.19 5.88 -3.88
N THR A 388 -18.07 6.32 -4.78
CA THR A 388 -17.68 6.71 -6.15
C THR A 388 -16.67 7.85 -6.15
N THR A 389 -16.85 8.85 -5.30
CA THR A 389 -15.93 10.00 -5.19
C THR A 389 -14.57 9.57 -4.65
N TYR A 390 -14.57 8.72 -3.61
CA TYR A 390 -13.35 8.19 -3.03
C TYR A 390 -12.60 7.26 -3.99
N ALA A 391 -13.33 6.42 -4.73
CA ALA A 391 -12.80 5.53 -5.76
C ALA A 391 -12.10 6.33 -6.89
N ARG A 392 -12.68 7.45 -7.33
CA ARG A 392 -12.02 8.38 -8.28
C ARG A 392 -10.71 8.90 -7.72
N LEU A 393 -10.71 9.36 -6.47
CA LEU A 393 -9.52 9.89 -5.82
C LEU A 393 -8.39 8.84 -5.74
N CYS A 394 -8.73 7.59 -5.39
CA CYS A 394 -7.78 6.47 -5.40
C CYS A 394 -7.23 6.18 -6.80
N GLY A 395 -8.10 6.18 -7.83
CA GLY A 395 -7.68 6.00 -9.23
C GLY A 395 -6.73 7.10 -9.71
N THR A 396 -7.00 8.36 -9.35
CA THR A 396 -6.10 9.50 -9.64
C THR A 396 -4.74 9.34 -8.94
N ALA A 397 -4.74 8.99 -7.66
CA ALA A 397 -3.51 8.79 -6.90
C ALA A 397 -2.66 7.65 -7.49
N LEU A 398 -3.29 6.53 -7.83
CA LEU A 398 -2.62 5.38 -8.43
C LEU A 398 -2.01 5.72 -9.80
N ALA A 399 -2.72 6.47 -10.64
CA ALA A 399 -2.19 6.93 -11.94
C ALA A 399 -0.94 7.80 -11.78
N ARG A 400 -0.94 8.72 -10.80
CA ARG A 400 0.23 9.56 -10.54
C ARG A 400 1.41 8.74 -10.03
N ALA A 401 1.18 7.78 -9.13
CA ALA A 401 2.24 6.87 -8.68
C ALA A 401 2.85 6.07 -9.85
N HIS A 402 2.00 5.48 -10.70
CA HIS A 402 2.46 4.72 -11.88
C HIS A 402 3.18 5.61 -12.90
N ALA A 403 2.75 6.85 -13.09
CA ALA A 403 3.35 7.77 -14.07
C ALA A 403 4.78 8.20 -13.72
N ARG A 404 5.17 8.12 -12.43
CA ARG A 404 6.54 8.41 -11.96
C ARG A 404 7.51 7.25 -12.18
N SER A 405 7.01 6.02 -12.32
CA SER A 405 7.84 4.82 -12.35
C SER A 405 7.83 4.06 -13.67
N GLY A 406 6.74 4.15 -14.45
CA GLY A 406 6.63 3.48 -15.75
C GLY A 406 6.45 4.44 -16.93
N ASP A 407 6.35 3.87 -18.13
CA ASP A 407 6.16 4.62 -19.36
C ASP A 407 4.73 5.17 -19.48
N ARG A 408 4.46 6.31 -18.84
CA ARG A 408 3.16 6.99 -18.84
C ARG A 408 2.61 7.26 -20.24
N ILE A 409 3.48 7.53 -21.22
CA ILE A 409 3.09 7.80 -22.61
C ILE A 409 2.58 6.51 -23.26
N ALA A 410 3.30 5.40 -23.10
CA ALA A 410 2.85 4.10 -23.59
C ALA A 410 1.54 3.66 -22.91
N ILE A 411 1.41 3.82 -21.58
CA ILE A 411 0.19 3.47 -20.85
C ILE A 411 -0.98 4.34 -21.32
N ALA A 412 -0.82 5.67 -21.41
CA ALA A 412 -1.87 6.57 -21.91
C ALA A 412 -2.29 6.23 -23.35
N ALA A 413 -1.32 5.89 -24.21
CA ALA A 413 -1.57 5.48 -25.58
C ALA A 413 -2.26 4.12 -25.68
N TYR A 414 -1.95 3.16 -24.78
CA TYR A 414 -2.65 1.89 -24.64
C TYR A 414 -4.11 2.11 -24.24
N LEU A 415 -4.35 2.89 -23.19
CA LEU A 415 -5.68 3.14 -22.64
C LEU A 415 -6.57 3.90 -23.64
N GLY A 416 -6.04 4.91 -24.33
CA GLY A 416 -6.78 5.70 -25.31
C GLY A 416 -7.90 6.57 -24.71
N GLY A 417 -8.71 7.20 -25.57
CA GLY A 417 -9.77 8.14 -25.15
C GLY A 417 -11.08 7.48 -24.72
N GLY A 418 -11.37 6.28 -25.22
CA GLY A 418 -12.59 5.53 -24.90
C GLY A 418 -12.55 4.84 -23.53
N ASP A 419 -13.72 4.43 -23.06
CA ASP A 419 -14.00 3.82 -21.75
C ASP A 419 -14.01 2.28 -21.76
N THR A 420 -13.69 1.65 -22.90
CA THR A 420 -13.67 0.18 -23.02
C THR A 420 -12.83 -0.50 -21.93
N PHE A 421 -11.68 0.06 -21.59
CA PHE A 421 -10.84 -0.46 -20.50
C PHE A 421 -11.51 -0.27 -19.14
N ASP A 422 -12.17 0.87 -18.92
CA ASP A 422 -12.82 1.20 -17.66
C ASP A 422 -13.96 0.22 -17.35
N HIS A 423 -14.77 -0.10 -18.38
CA HIS A 423 -15.83 -1.09 -18.29
C HIS A 423 -15.28 -2.52 -18.12
N ALA A 424 -14.26 -2.89 -18.89
CA ALA A 424 -13.67 -4.22 -18.80
C ALA A 424 -13.08 -4.52 -17.40
N ILE A 425 -12.39 -3.54 -16.81
CA ILE A 425 -11.87 -3.66 -15.44
C ILE A 425 -13.01 -3.71 -14.40
N ALA A 426 -14.10 -2.97 -14.60
CA ALA A 426 -15.25 -3.02 -13.71
C ALA A 426 -16.00 -4.37 -13.78
N ASP A 427 -16.07 -4.98 -14.96
CA ASP A 427 -16.63 -6.32 -15.14
C ASP A 427 -15.75 -7.39 -14.49
N PHE A 428 -14.43 -7.30 -14.67
CA PHE A 428 -13.46 -8.09 -13.92
C PHE A 428 -13.65 -7.95 -12.42
N ALA A 429 -13.76 -6.71 -11.92
CA ALA A 429 -13.92 -6.44 -10.50
C ALA A 429 -15.21 -7.06 -9.92
N ARG A 430 -16.30 -7.12 -10.69
CA ARG A 430 -17.53 -7.83 -10.30
C ARG A 430 -17.32 -9.34 -10.20
N ALA A 431 -16.67 -9.94 -11.19
CA ALA A 431 -16.35 -11.36 -11.16
C ALA A 431 -15.40 -11.68 -9.98
N TYR A 432 -14.35 -10.89 -9.79
CA TYR A 432 -13.39 -11.06 -8.71
C TYR A 432 -14.02 -10.84 -7.33
N ALA A 433 -15.02 -9.97 -7.20
CA ALA A 433 -15.76 -9.81 -5.95
C ALA A 433 -16.58 -11.06 -5.61
N VAL A 434 -17.08 -11.82 -6.59
CA VAL A 434 -17.68 -13.14 -6.34
C VAL A 434 -16.60 -14.11 -5.85
N GLN A 435 -15.46 -14.18 -6.55
CA GLN A 435 -14.34 -15.04 -6.16
C GLN A 435 -13.85 -14.75 -4.72
N THR A 436 -13.76 -13.47 -4.35
CA THR A 436 -13.37 -13.03 -3.00
C THR A 436 -14.32 -13.58 -1.93
N VAL A 437 -15.64 -13.56 -2.20
CA VAL A 437 -16.65 -14.11 -1.29
C VAL A 437 -16.53 -15.63 -1.20
N THR A 438 -16.28 -16.31 -2.32
CA THR A 438 -16.02 -17.75 -2.35
C THR A 438 -14.79 -18.11 -1.52
N ASP A 439 -13.66 -17.41 -1.72
CA ASP A 439 -12.42 -17.67 -0.98
C ASP A 439 -12.54 -17.36 0.51
N HIS A 440 -13.27 -16.29 0.86
CA HIS A 440 -13.60 -15.96 2.25
C HIS A 440 -14.46 -17.05 2.90
N THR A 441 -15.42 -17.62 2.15
CA THR A 441 -16.23 -18.76 2.61
C THR A 441 -15.36 -20.00 2.81
N THR A 442 -14.40 -20.26 1.92
CA THR A 442 -13.42 -21.36 2.07
C THR A 442 -12.57 -21.17 3.33
N LEU A 443 -12.09 -19.95 3.62
CA LEU A 443 -11.38 -19.67 4.86
C LEU A 443 -12.27 -19.91 6.09
N ALA A 444 -13.52 -19.44 6.06
CA ALA A 444 -14.46 -19.65 7.16
C ALA A 444 -14.75 -21.14 7.40
N ALA A 445 -14.89 -21.93 6.33
CA ALA A 445 -15.05 -23.38 6.42
C ALA A 445 -13.81 -24.07 6.99
N ALA A 446 -12.60 -23.65 6.59
CA ALA A 446 -11.35 -24.16 7.14
C ALA A 446 -11.18 -23.85 8.63
N ILE A 447 -11.63 -22.65 9.08
CA ILE A 447 -11.67 -22.29 10.50
C ILE A 447 -12.66 -23.19 11.25
N ALA A 448 -13.87 -23.37 10.74
CA ALA A 448 -14.90 -24.20 11.36
C ALA A 448 -14.49 -25.69 11.45
N ALA A 449 -13.74 -26.18 10.46
CA ALA A 449 -13.18 -27.53 10.44
C ALA A 449 -11.91 -27.70 11.29
N GLY A 450 -11.38 -26.62 11.89
CA GLY A 450 -10.15 -26.66 12.69
C GLY A 450 -8.86 -26.84 11.87
N VAL A 451 -8.90 -26.67 10.55
CA VAL A 451 -7.72 -26.71 9.66
C VAL A 451 -6.78 -25.54 9.97
N VAL A 452 -7.35 -24.36 10.22
CA VAL A 452 -6.61 -23.18 10.71
C VAL A 452 -7.28 -22.61 11.95
N ALA A 453 -6.48 -22.19 12.93
CA ALA A 453 -7.00 -21.54 14.13
C ALA A 453 -7.31 -20.06 13.88
N ALA A 454 -8.38 -19.53 14.48
CA ALA A 454 -8.72 -18.11 14.43
C ALA A 454 -9.07 -17.60 15.83
N ALA A 455 -8.58 -16.40 16.18
CA ALA A 455 -8.98 -15.69 17.39
C ALA A 455 -10.20 -14.79 17.10
N PRO A 456 -11.08 -14.53 18.08
CA PRO A 456 -12.09 -13.48 17.98
C PRO A 456 -11.44 -12.13 17.63
N GLU A 457 -12.20 -11.21 17.05
CA GLU A 457 -11.68 -9.89 16.67
C GLU A 457 -11.17 -9.14 17.92
N VAL A 458 -9.86 -8.85 17.98
CA VAL A 458 -9.18 -8.03 19.01
C VAL A 458 -8.80 -6.67 18.46
#